data_AF-G3UWI7-F1
#
_entry.id   AF-G3UWI7-F1
#
_cell.length_a   1.000
_cell.length_b   1.000
_cell.length_c   1.000
_cell.angle_alpha   90.00
_cell.angle_beta   90.00
_cell.angle_gamma   90.00
#
_symmetry.space_group_name_H-M   'P 1'
#
loop_
_entity.id
_entity.type
_entity.pdbx_description
1 polymer ?
#
loop_
_entity_poly.entity_id
_entity_poly.type
_entity_poly.pdbx_seq_one_letter_code
_entity_poly.pdbx_strand_id
1 'polypeptide(L)'
;MSVGRRRVKLLGILMMANVFIYLIVEVSKNSSQDKNGKGGVIIPKEKFWKPPSTPRAYWNREQEKLNRWYNPILNRVANQTGELATSPNTSHLSYCEPDSTVMTAVTDFNNLPDRFKDFLLYLRCRNYSLLIDQPKKCAKKPFLLLAIKSLIPHFARRQAIRESWGRETNVGNQTVVRVFLLGKTPPEDNHPDLSDMLKFE
;
A
#
# COMPACT_ATOMS: atom_id res chain seq x y z
N MET A 1 -2.64 18.42 74.10
CA MET A 1 -3.15 17.54 73.02
C MET A 1 -4.05 18.30 72.01
N SER A 2 -3.54 19.33 71.30
CA SER A 2 -4.40 20.20 70.44
C SER A 2 -3.97 20.29 68.96
N VAL A 3 -2.70 19.97 68.65
CA VAL A 3 -2.14 20.19 67.30
C VAL A 3 -2.57 19.12 66.28
N GLY A 4 -2.73 17.86 66.69
CA GLY A 4 -3.14 16.76 65.81
C GLY A 4 -4.57 16.91 65.28
N ARG A 5 -5.50 17.37 66.12
CA ARG A 5 -6.92 17.52 65.75
C ARG A 5 -7.14 18.63 64.70
N ARG A 6 -6.33 19.71 64.73
CA ARG A 6 -6.38 20.77 63.71
C ARG A 6 -5.88 20.30 62.35
N ARG A 7 -4.79 19.52 62.32
CA ARG A 7 -4.25 18.95 61.08
C ARG A 7 -5.21 17.96 60.42
N VAL A 8 -5.87 17.10 61.21
CA VAL A 8 -6.90 16.17 60.70
C VAL A 8 -8.12 16.91 60.16
N LYS A 9 -8.57 17.98 60.82
CA LYS A 9 -9.65 18.84 60.29
C LYS A 9 -9.26 19.53 58.98
N LEU A 10 -8.03 20.03 58.87
CA LEU A 10 -7.52 20.66 57.65
C LEU A 10 -7.45 19.66 56.48
N LEU A 11 -6.99 18.44 56.75
CA LEU A 11 -6.93 17.36 55.75
C LEU A 11 -8.34 16.96 55.27
N GLY A 12 -9.30 16.90 56.19
CA GLY A 12 -10.70 16.63 55.86
C GLY A 12 -11.32 17.73 54.99
N ILE A 13 -11.04 19.00 55.29
CA ILE A 13 -11.52 20.14 54.48
C ILE A 13 -10.90 20.10 53.06
N LEU A 14 -9.59 19.81 52.95
CA LEU A 14 -8.91 19.68 51.65
C LEU A 14 -9.48 18.52 50.81
N MET A 15 -9.76 17.37 51.43
CA MET A 15 -10.42 16.25 50.73
C MET A 15 -11.83 16.62 50.26
N MET A 16 -12.64 17.27 51.11
CA MET A 16 -13.99 17.71 50.73
C MET A 16 -13.96 18.74 49.60
N ALA A 17 -12.99 19.65 49.60
CA ALA A 17 -12.79 20.62 48.51
C ALA A 17 -12.44 19.91 47.19
N ASN A 18 -11.53 18.93 47.21
CA ASN A 18 -11.19 18.15 46.02
C ASN A 18 -12.38 17.35 45.47
N VAL A 19 -13.22 16.78 46.34
CA VAL A 19 -14.46 16.11 45.93
C VAL A 19 -15.45 17.09 45.29
N PHE A 20 -15.62 18.28 45.87
CA PHE A 20 -16.48 19.32 45.30
C PHE A 20 -15.98 19.80 43.93
N ILE A 21 -14.66 19.98 43.77
CA ILE A 21 -14.07 20.35 42.48
C ILE A 21 -14.33 19.26 41.44
N TYR A 22 -14.18 17.98 41.81
CA TYR A 22 -14.45 16.86 40.91
C TYR A 22 -15.92 16.84 40.47
N LEU A 23 -16.86 17.00 41.40
CA LEU A 23 -18.29 17.06 41.11
C LEU A 23 -18.64 18.25 40.19
N ILE A 24 -18.05 19.43 40.44
CA ILE A 24 -18.27 20.60 39.57
C ILE A 24 -17.76 20.31 38.16
N VAL A 25 -16.57 19.72 38.00
CA VAL A 25 -15.99 19.38 36.68
C VAL A 25 -16.86 18.34 35.96
N GLU A 26 -17.35 17.33 36.68
CA GLU A 26 -18.16 16.26 36.11
C GLU A 26 -19.56 16.75 35.67
N VAL A 27 -20.20 17.60 36.48
CA VAL A 27 -21.47 18.26 36.13
C VAL A 27 -21.28 19.25 34.97
N SER A 28 -20.17 19.99 34.94
CA SER A 28 -19.84 20.91 33.84
C SER A 28 -19.63 20.17 32.51
N LYS A 29 -19.00 18.99 32.54
CA LYS A 29 -18.84 18.14 31.36
C LYS A 29 -20.17 17.61 30.83
N ASN A 30 -21.12 17.30 31.71
CA ASN A 30 -22.40 16.73 31.30
C ASN A 30 -23.39 17.78 30.76
N SER A 31 -23.19 19.06 31.09
CA SER A 31 -24.05 20.16 30.60
C SER A 31 -23.71 20.64 29.18
N SER A 32 -22.59 20.20 28.60
CA SER A 32 -22.15 20.65 27.26
C SER A 32 -22.66 19.77 26.10
N GLN A 33 -23.63 18.87 26.35
CA GLN A 33 -24.44 18.33 25.26
C GLN A 33 -25.53 19.35 24.92
N ASP A 34 -25.15 20.36 24.14
CA ASP A 34 -26.06 21.18 23.35
C ASP A 34 -26.88 20.26 22.43
N LYS A 35 -28.02 19.80 22.93
CA LYS A 35 -29.07 19.14 22.15
C LYS A 35 -29.89 20.18 21.39
N ASN A 36 -29.23 21.04 20.60
CA ASN A 36 -29.90 22.04 19.76
C ASN A 36 -29.19 22.31 18.42
N GLY A 37 -28.46 21.33 17.89
CA GLY A 37 -28.22 21.26 16.46
C GLY A 37 -29.36 20.52 15.80
N LYS A 38 -30.32 21.23 15.19
CA LYS A 38 -31.08 20.62 14.08
C LYS A 38 -30.02 20.07 13.14
N GLY A 39 -29.86 18.75 13.08
CA GLY A 39 -28.92 18.05 12.22
C GLY A 39 -29.33 18.24 10.77
N GLY A 40 -29.26 19.47 10.27
CA GLY A 40 -29.46 19.79 8.88
C GLY A 40 -28.42 19.04 8.10
N VAL A 41 -28.87 18.25 7.13
CA VAL A 41 -27.98 17.60 6.19
C VAL A 41 -27.09 18.69 5.58
N ILE A 42 -25.79 18.60 5.85
CA ILE A 42 -24.81 19.50 5.23
C ILE A 42 -24.70 19.04 3.78
N ILE A 43 -25.49 19.65 2.90
CA ILE A 43 -25.37 19.45 1.46
C ILE A 43 -24.24 20.36 0.99
N PRO A 44 -23.13 19.80 0.47
CA PRO A 44 -22.05 20.62 -0.08
C PRO A 44 -22.61 21.50 -1.21
N LYS A 45 -22.31 22.80 -1.16
CA LYS A 45 -22.68 23.75 -2.22
C LYS A 45 -21.93 23.47 -3.52
N GLU A 46 -20.75 22.87 -3.41
CA GLU A 46 -19.96 22.44 -4.54
C GLU A 46 -20.32 21.00 -4.91
N LYS A 47 -20.22 20.69 -6.22
CA LYS A 47 -20.30 19.30 -6.66
C LYS A 47 -19.17 18.54 -5.99
N PHE A 48 -19.51 17.47 -5.27
CA PHE A 48 -18.53 16.56 -4.66
C PHE A 48 -17.47 16.11 -5.68
N TRP A 49 -17.89 15.91 -6.93
CA TRP A 49 -17.01 15.67 -8.06
C TRP A 49 -16.68 16.99 -8.77
N LYS A 50 -15.39 17.37 -8.74
CA LYS A 50 -14.86 18.41 -9.62
C LYS A 50 -14.85 17.90 -11.07
N PRO A 51 -15.08 18.77 -12.07
CA PRO A 51 -14.92 18.38 -13.47
C PRO A 51 -13.48 17.84 -13.66
N PRO A 52 -13.31 16.75 -14.44
CA PRO A 52 -12.00 16.13 -14.61
C PRO A 52 -11.04 17.13 -15.25
N SER A 53 -10.06 17.60 -14.48
CA SER A 53 -8.89 18.28 -15.01
C SER A 53 -7.94 17.23 -15.57
N THR A 54 -7.37 17.46 -16.75
CA THR A 54 -6.37 16.54 -17.31
C THR A 54 -5.21 16.35 -16.32
N PRO A 55 -4.92 15.11 -15.88
CA PRO A 55 -3.82 14.88 -14.95
C PRO A 55 -2.50 15.31 -15.60
N ARG A 56 -1.65 16.04 -14.86
CA ARG A 56 -0.37 16.52 -15.41
C ARG A 56 0.63 15.39 -15.60
N ALA A 57 0.77 14.52 -14.61
CA ALA A 57 1.74 13.44 -14.65
C ALA A 57 1.31 12.33 -15.63
N TYR A 58 2.29 11.78 -16.35
CA TYR A 58 2.07 10.73 -17.35
C TYR A 58 1.36 9.50 -16.76
N TRP A 59 1.83 9.00 -15.60
CA TRP A 59 1.24 7.84 -14.96
C TRP A 59 -0.25 8.03 -14.63
N ASN A 60 -0.65 9.21 -14.15
CA ASN A 60 -2.04 9.51 -13.84
C ASN A 60 -2.91 9.53 -15.11
N ARG A 61 -2.39 10.01 -16.23
CA ARG A 61 -3.08 9.98 -17.54
C ARG A 61 -3.28 8.55 -18.02
N GLU A 62 -2.24 7.70 -17.94
CA GLU A 62 -2.35 6.28 -18.31
C GLU A 62 -3.31 5.52 -17.37
N GLN A 63 -3.26 5.79 -16.06
CA GLN A 63 -4.18 5.18 -15.11
C GLN A 63 -5.63 5.64 -15.34
N GLU A 64 -5.86 6.90 -15.73
CA GLU A 64 -7.20 7.39 -16.09
C GLU A 64 -7.77 6.64 -17.30
N LYS A 65 -6.96 6.38 -18.34
CA LYS A 65 -7.37 5.56 -19.48
C LYS A 65 -7.81 4.18 -19.04
N LEU A 66 -7.02 3.51 -18.19
CA LEU A 66 -7.38 2.21 -17.62
C LEU A 66 -8.65 2.28 -16.77
N ASN A 67 -8.79 3.32 -15.94
CA ASN A 67 -9.97 3.49 -15.10
C ASN A 67 -11.24 3.70 -15.93
N ARG A 68 -11.20 4.51 -17.00
CA ARG A 68 -12.35 4.71 -17.90
C ARG A 68 -12.77 3.40 -18.58
N TRP A 69 -11.81 2.54 -18.87
CA TRP A 69 -12.07 1.24 -19.48
C TRP A 69 -12.68 0.23 -18.52
N TYR A 70 -12.03 0.01 -17.37
CA TYR A 70 -12.39 -1.06 -16.43
C TYR A 70 -13.46 -0.63 -15.40
N ASN A 71 -13.80 0.66 -15.31
CA ASN A 71 -14.88 1.13 -14.46
C ASN A 71 -16.21 1.20 -15.23
N PRO A 72 -17.22 0.38 -14.86
CA PRO A 72 -18.49 0.31 -15.59
C PRO A 72 -19.28 1.62 -15.57
N ILE A 73 -19.10 2.46 -14.55
CA ILE A 73 -19.77 3.77 -14.44
C ILE A 73 -19.15 4.75 -15.44
N LEU A 74 -17.81 4.83 -15.50
CA LEU A 74 -17.09 5.75 -16.38
C LEU A 74 -17.22 5.35 -17.86
N ASN A 75 -17.18 4.04 -18.14
CA ASN A 75 -17.35 3.53 -19.50
C ASN A 75 -18.75 3.88 -20.07
N ARG A 76 -19.81 3.75 -19.26
CA ARG A 76 -21.16 4.13 -19.67
C ARG A 76 -21.27 5.62 -20.03
N VAL A 77 -20.62 6.49 -19.28
CA VAL A 77 -20.59 7.94 -19.54
C VAL A 77 -19.81 8.27 -20.81
N ALA A 78 -18.71 7.58 -21.07
CA ALA A 78 -17.91 7.73 -22.30
C ALA A 78 -18.72 7.32 -23.56
N ASN A 79 -19.46 6.20 -23.48
CA ASN A 79 -20.30 5.73 -24.58
C ASN A 79 -21.46 6.69 -24.91
N GLN A 80 -21.93 7.48 -23.93
CA GLN A 80 -22.93 8.53 -24.14
C GLN A 80 -22.37 9.79 -24.82
N THR A 81 -21.06 10.03 -24.71
CA THR A 81 -20.39 11.24 -25.24
C THR A 81 -19.75 11.03 -26.61
N GLY A 82 -19.86 9.83 -27.19
CA GLY A 82 -19.37 9.54 -28.55
C GLY A 82 -17.85 9.43 -28.67
N GLU A 83 -17.11 9.40 -27.54
CA GLU A 83 -15.69 9.09 -27.55
C GLU A 83 -15.50 7.60 -27.80
N LEU A 84 -15.08 7.25 -29.03
CA LEU A 84 -14.85 5.88 -29.46
C LEU A 84 -13.71 5.26 -28.62
N ALA A 85 -14.07 4.57 -27.54
CA ALA A 85 -13.14 3.79 -26.75
C ALA A 85 -12.67 2.61 -27.60
N THR A 86 -11.55 2.80 -28.30
CA THR A 86 -10.88 1.75 -29.05
C THR A 86 -10.51 0.65 -28.06
N SER A 87 -10.96 -0.58 -28.34
CA SER A 87 -10.71 -1.74 -27.49
C SER A 87 -9.21 -1.85 -27.17
N PRO A 88 -8.77 -1.94 -25.91
CA PRO A 88 -7.43 -2.34 -25.60
C PRO A 88 -7.36 -3.80 -26.03
N ASN A 89 -6.72 -4.04 -27.18
CA ASN A 89 -6.25 -5.38 -27.48
C ASN A 89 -5.47 -5.86 -26.25
N THR A 90 -5.78 -7.07 -25.79
CA THR A 90 -5.16 -7.72 -24.62
C THR A 90 -3.62 -7.76 -24.73
N SER A 91 -3.08 -7.46 -25.91
CA SER A 91 -1.67 -7.22 -26.22
C SER A 91 -1.01 -6.08 -25.43
N HIS A 92 -1.77 -5.14 -24.85
CA HIS A 92 -1.19 -4.03 -24.07
C HIS A 92 -0.49 -4.46 -22.77
N LEU A 93 -0.67 -5.70 -22.30
CA LEU A 93 -0.01 -6.25 -21.09
C LEU A 93 1.19 -7.15 -21.41
N SER A 94 1.44 -7.42 -22.69
CA SER A 94 2.50 -8.30 -23.19
C SER A 94 3.44 -7.60 -24.17
N TYR A 95 3.30 -6.29 -24.37
CA TYR A 95 4.20 -5.51 -25.21
C TYR A 95 5.50 -5.23 -24.44
N CYS A 96 6.59 -5.84 -24.91
CA CYS A 96 7.91 -5.78 -24.27
C CYS A 96 8.97 -5.08 -25.13
N GLU A 97 8.58 -4.53 -26.27
CA GLU A 97 9.38 -3.56 -26.99
C GLU A 97 9.26 -2.18 -26.31
N PRO A 98 10.31 -1.33 -26.41
CA PRO A 98 10.30 -0.01 -25.80
C PRO A 98 9.22 0.88 -26.43
N ASP A 99 8.32 1.42 -25.60
CA ASP A 99 7.26 2.34 -26.05
C ASP A 99 7.84 3.74 -26.30
N SER A 100 8.25 4.02 -27.54
CA SER A 100 8.83 5.32 -27.92
C SER A 100 7.85 6.50 -27.77
N THR A 101 6.55 6.25 -27.66
CA THR A 101 5.54 7.33 -27.48
C THR A 101 5.70 8.04 -26.13
N VAL A 102 6.34 7.40 -25.14
CA VAL A 102 6.62 8.02 -23.85
C VAL A 102 7.58 9.20 -23.97
N MET A 103 8.46 9.20 -24.97
CA MET A 103 9.45 10.28 -25.18
C MET A 103 8.79 11.62 -25.54
N THR A 104 7.63 11.58 -26.19
CA THR A 104 6.86 12.79 -26.55
C THR A 104 5.77 13.09 -25.54
N ALA A 105 5.21 12.07 -24.88
CA ALA A 105 4.12 12.24 -23.92
C ALA A 105 4.58 12.72 -22.54
N VAL A 106 5.84 12.48 -22.17
CA VAL A 106 6.44 12.85 -20.88
C VAL A 106 7.25 14.14 -21.05
N THR A 107 6.93 15.17 -20.27
CA THR A 107 7.68 16.43 -20.28
C THR A 107 9.13 16.20 -19.81
N ASP A 108 10.09 16.78 -20.52
CA ASP A 108 11.52 16.71 -20.22
C ASP A 108 12.07 15.28 -20.06
N PHE A 109 11.54 14.31 -20.82
CA PHE A 109 11.93 12.89 -20.74
C PHE A 109 13.46 12.66 -20.74
N ASN A 110 14.19 13.41 -21.59
CA ASN A 110 15.64 13.28 -21.72
C ASN A 110 16.40 13.63 -20.44
N ASN A 111 15.84 14.51 -19.60
CA ASN A 111 16.43 14.95 -18.34
C ASN A 111 16.12 13.99 -17.19
N LEU A 112 15.32 12.95 -17.41
CA LEU A 112 15.01 11.96 -16.38
C LEU A 112 16.20 11.04 -16.11
N PRO A 113 16.41 10.60 -14.85
CA PRO A 113 17.34 9.52 -14.55
C PRO A 113 16.98 8.23 -15.29
N ASP A 114 17.97 7.43 -15.66
CA ASP A 114 17.79 6.27 -16.55
C ASP A 114 16.78 5.25 -16.02
N ARG A 115 16.78 4.99 -14.70
CA ARG A 115 15.76 4.13 -14.05
C ARG A 115 14.31 4.54 -14.34
N PHE A 116 14.06 5.84 -14.52
CA PHE A 116 12.72 6.34 -14.86
C PHE A 116 12.44 6.21 -16.36
N LYS A 117 13.46 6.40 -17.21
CA LYS A 117 13.35 6.14 -18.65
C LYS A 117 13.00 4.68 -18.91
N ASP A 118 13.73 3.74 -18.29
CA ASP A 118 13.48 2.31 -18.42
C ASP A 118 12.08 1.94 -17.90
N PHE A 119 11.69 2.46 -16.73
CA PHE A 119 10.36 2.24 -16.18
C PHE A 119 9.24 2.67 -17.14
N LEU A 120 9.40 3.82 -17.79
CA LEU A 120 8.40 4.36 -18.72
C LEU A 120 8.38 3.57 -20.03
N LEU A 121 9.55 3.28 -20.61
CA LEU A 121 9.68 2.54 -21.87
C LEU A 121 9.10 1.13 -21.79
N TYR A 122 9.27 0.46 -20.65
CA TYR A 122 8.84 -0.93 -20.45
C TYR A 122 7.64 -1.09 -19.51
N LEU A 123 6.90 -0.01 -19.22
CA LEU A 123 5.77 0.02 -18.27
C LEU A 123 4.72 -1.08 -18.52
N ARG A 124 4.53 -1.43 -19.79
CA ARG A 124 3.54 -2.39 -20.29
C ARG A 124 4.06 -3.83 -20.34
N CYS A 125 5.37 -4.05 -20.20
CA CYS A 125 5.97 -5.37 -20.18
C CYS A 125 5.88 -5.98 -18.78
N ARG A 126 4.94 -6.93 -18.61
CA ARG A 126 4.71 -7.58 -17.31
C ARG A 126 4.71 -9.10 -17.36
N ASN A 127 4.75 -9.67 -18.55
CA ASN A 127 4.73 -11.12 -18.74
C ASN A 127 6.16 -11.69 -18.78
N TYR A 128 6.77 -11.82 -17.60
CA TYR A 128 8.10 -12.40 -17.44
C TYR A 128 8.00 -13.91 -17.16
N SER A 129 8.84 -14.72 -17.79
CA SER A 129 8.88 -16.16 -17.56
C SER A 129 9.43 -16.50 -16.17
N LEU A 130 8.83 -17.50 -15.53
CA LEU A 130 9.35 -18.08 -14.30
C LEU A 130 10.49 -19.05 -14.64
N LEU A 131 11.70 -18.77 -14.14
CA LEU A 131 12.90 -19.55 -14.48
C LEU A 131 13.22 -20.65 -13.45
N ILE A 132 12.91 -20.38 -12.18
CA ILE A 132 13.09 -21.32 -11.08
C ILE A 132 11.75 -21.40 -10.37
N ASP A 133 11.10 -22.55 -10.46
CA ASP A 133 9.81 -22.80 -9.85
C ASP A 133 9.91 -23.81 -8.70
N GLN A 134 8.95 -23.76 -7.79
CA GLN A 134 8.80 -24.66 -6.65
C GLN A 134 7.38 -25.25 -6.66
N PRO A 135 7.01 -26.06 -7.67
CA PRO A 135 5.62 -26.46 -7.93
C PRO A 135 4.99 -27.26 -6.79
N LYS A 136 5.82 -27.94 -5.97
CA LYS A 136 5.37 -28.75 -4.83
C LYS A 136 5.23 -27.95 -3.53
N LYS A 137 5.63 -26.67 -3.48
CA LYS A 137 5.66 -25.87 -2.25
C LYS A 137 4.29 -25.76 -1.58
N CYS A 138 3.22 -25.70 -2.37
CA CYS A 138 1.83 -25.61 -1.92
C CYS A 138 1.03 -26.89 -2.16
N ALA A 139 1.68 -28.06 -2.30
CA ALA A 139 0.99 -29.34 -2.53
C ALA A 139 -0.04 -29.65 -1.43
N LYS A 140 0.26 -29.26 -0.18
CA LYS A 140 -0.72 -29.13 0.90
C LYS A 140 -1.12 -27.66 0.99
N LYS A 141 -2.43 -27.38 1.11
CA LYS A 141 -2.94 -26.02 1.28
C LYS A 141 -2.30 -25.38 2.53
N PRO A 142 -1.49 -24.32 2.39
CA PRO A 142 -0.87 -23.68 3.53
C PRO A 142 -1.89 -22.84 4.30
N PHE A 143 -1.69 -22.73 5.61
CA PHE A 143 -2.35 -21.73 6.45
C PHE A 143 -1.73 -20.34 6.23
N LEU A 144 -0.40 -20.28 6.08
CA LEU A 144 0.34 -19.06 5.83
C LEU A 144 1.43 -19.28 4.77
N LEU A 145 1.49 -18.40 3.78
CA LEU A 145 2.57 -18.32 2.79
C LEU A 145 3.42 -17.07 3.07
N LEU A 146 4.69 -17.29 3.40
CA LEU A 146 5.68 -16.24 3.53
C LEU A 146 6.34 -16.00 2.17
N ALA A 147 5.95 -14.93 1.48
CA ALA A 147 6.53 -14.52 0.19
C ALA A 147 7.48 -13.33 0.38
N ILE A 148 8.79 -13.57 0.28
CA ILE A 148 9.81 -12.63 0.75
C ILE A 148 10.66 -12.13 -0.43
N LYS A 149 10.64 -10.82 -0.70
CA LYS A 149 11.48 -10.21 -1.74
C LYS A 149 12.96 -10.30 -1.37
N SER A 150 13.80 -10.70 -2.33
CA SER A 150 15.26 -10.80 -2.15
C SER A 150 15.98 -10.52 -3.47
N LEU A 151 17.30 -10.26 -3.38
CA LEU A 151 18.21 -10.21 -4.52
C LEU A 151 19.08 -11.47 -4.53
N ILE A 152 19.64 -11.83 -5.69
CA ILE A 152 20.53 -12.99 -5.85
C ILE A 152 21.63 -13.04 -4.76
N PRO A 153 22.44 -11.98 -4.52
CA PRO A 153 23.55 -12.04 -3.58
C PRO A 153 23.16 -12.17 -2.08
N HIS A 154 21.87 -12.05 -1.72
CA HIS A 154 21.43 -12.06 -0.32
C HIS A 154 21.33 -13.46 0.32
N PHE A 155 22.27 -14.36 0.05
CA PHE A 155 22.28 -15.73 0.57
C PHE A 155 22.22 -15.79 2.11
N ALA A 156 23.10 -15.05 2.80
CA ALA A 156 23.13 -15.03 4.26
C ALA A 156 21.81 -14.51 4.86
N ARG A 157 21.17 -13.51 4.23
CA ARG A 157 19.88 -12.99 4.68
C ARG A 157 18.79 -14.05 4.54
N ARG A 158 18.74 -14.73 3.39
CA ARG A 158 17.79 -15.83 3.16
C ARG A 158 18.01 -16.94 4.18
N GLN A 159 19.26 -17.32 4.44
CA GLN A 159 19.60 -18.37 5.40
C GLN A 159 19.19 -18.01 6.83
N ALA A 160 19.52 -16.81 7.30
CA ALA A 160 19.09 -16.34 8.62
C ALA A 160 17.56 -16.35 8.76
N ILE A 161 16.82 -16.02 7.69
CA ILE A 161 15.36 -16.11 7.67
C ILE A 161 14.89 -17.57 7.78
N ARG A 162 15.55 -18.52 7.09
CA ARG A 162 15.20 -19.96 7.18
C ARG A 162 15.34 -20.48 8.62
N GLU A 163 16.36 -20.01 9.31
CA GLU A 163 16.75 -20.44 10.66
C GLU A 163 16.00 -19.70 11.77
N SER A 164 15.31 -18.61 11.44
CA SER A 164 14.59 -17.78 12.41
C SER A 164 13.09 -17.68 12.07
N TRP A 165 12.56 -16.46 11.96
CA TRP A 165 11.13 -16.17 11.83
C TRP A 165 10.49 -16.73 10.56
N GLY A 166 11.28 -17.06 9.55
CA GLY A 166 10.79 -17.59 8.29
C GLY A 166 10.62 -19.10 8.28
N ARG A 167 11.02 -19.83 9.33
CA ARG A 167 11.06 -21.30 9.37
C ARG A 167 9.74 -21.94 8.92
N GLU A 168 9.83 -22.93 8.04
CA GLU A 168 8.64 -23.70 7.61
C GLU A 168 8.24 -24.66 8.73
N THR A 169 6.95 -24.70 9.06
CA THR A 169 6.43 -25.49 10.20
C THR A 169 5.07 -26.08 9.88
N ASN A 170 4.71 -27.12 10.63
CA ASN A 170 3.38 -27.70 10.60
C ASN A 170 2.99 -28.05 12.03
N VAL A 171 2.32 -27.13 12.70
CA VAL A 171 1.88 -27.27 14.10
C VAL A 171 0.37 -27.13 14.14
N GLY A 172 -0.33 -28.06 14.82
CA GLY A 172 -1.79 -28.02 14.93
C GLY A 172 -2.51 -28.00 13.58
N ASN A 173 -1.96 -28.70 12.57
CA ASN A 173 -2.44 -28.70 11.18
C ASN A 173 -2.38 -27.34 10.45
N GLN A 174 -1.77 -26.32 11.05
CA GLN A 174 -1.46 -25.05 10.39
C GLN A 174 -0.07 -25.16 9.74
N THR A 175 -0.07 -25.28 8.42
CA THR A 175 1.17 -25.38 7.64
C THR A 175 1.64 -24.00 7.20
N VAL A 176 2.86 -23.62 7.59
CA VAL A 176 3.53 -22.39 7.15
C VAL A 176 4.60 -22.77 6.13
N VAL A 177 4.53 -22.16 4.95
CA VAL A 177 5.48 -22.37 3.85
C VAL A 177 6.13 -21.05 3.43
N ARG A 178 7.34 -21.12 2.86
CA ARG A 178 8.12 -19.95 2.49
C ARG A 178 8.60 -20.02 1.04
N VAL A 179 8.58 -18.88 0.37
CA VAL A 179 9.24 -18.65 -0.92
C VAL A 179 10.01 -17.34 -0.89
N PHE A 180 11.17 -17.32 -1.57
CA PHE A 180 11.88 -16.08 -1.85
C PHE A 180 11.55 -15.63 -3.29
N LEU A 181 11.24 -14.35 -3.46
CA LEU A 181 10.93 -13.75 -4.75
C LEU A 181 12.18 -13.04 -5.25
N LEU A 182 12.75 -13.53 -6.35
CA LEU A 182 13.95 -12.98 -6.97
C LEU A 182 13.65 -12.56 -8.41
N GLY A 183 14.30 -11.47 -8.83
CA GLY A 183 14.49 -11.15 -10.24
C GLY A 183 15.90 -11.51 -10.69
N LYS A 184 16.19 -11.34 -11.98
CA LYS A 184 17.58 -11.39 -12.47
C LYS A 184 18.37 -10.20 -11.92
N THR A 185 19.66 -10.43 -11.66
CA THR A 185 20.65 -9.37 -11.44
C THR A 185 21.67 -9.48 -12.57
N PRO A 186 21.42 -8.81 -13.70
CA PRO A 186 22.19 -9.03 -14.91
C PRO A 186 23.57 -8.34 -14.83
N PRO A 187 24.60 -8.83 -15.54
CA PRO A 187 25.95 -8.26 -15.50
C PRO A 187 26.02 -6.78 -15.93
N GLU A 188 25.09 -6.35 -16.78
CA GLU A 188 24.94 -4.96 -17.25
C GLU A 188 24.74 -3.98 -16.10
N ASP A 189 24.17 -4.44 -14.98
CA ASP A 189 23.99 -3.67 -13.74
C ASP A 189 25.22 -3.75 -12.80
N ASN A 190 26.35 -4.26 -13.29
CA ASN A 190 27.60 -4.49 -12.53
C ASN A 190 27.46 -5.47 -11.37
N HIS A 191 26.55 -6.46 -11.49
CA HIS A 191 26.42 -7.54 -10.53
C HIS A 191 27.33 -8.73 -10.90
N PRO A 192 27.99 -9.38 -9.92
CA PRO A 192 28.72 -10.62 -10.17
C PRO A 192 27.75 -11.73 -10.58
N ASP A 193 28.18 -12.63 -11.46
CA ASP A 193 27.40 -13.81 -11.80
C ASP A 193 27.42 -14.82 -10.64
N LEU A 194 26.26 -14.93 -9.98
CA LEU A 194 26.01 -15.85 -8.87
C LEU A 194 24.87 -16.83 -9.21
N SER A 195 24.59 -17.01 -10.51
CA SER A 195 23.45 -17.81 -10.98
C SER A 195 23.57 -19.29 -10.59
N ASP A 196 24.78 -19.86 -10.65
CA ASP A 196 25.00 -21.26 -10.27
C ASP A 196 24.94 -21.47 -8.75
N MET A 197 25.42 -20.50 -7.96
CA MET A 197 25.23 -20.52 -6.50
C MET A 197 23.75 -20.43 -6.12
N LEU A 198 22.96 -19.65 -6.87
CA LEU A 198 21.51 -19.55 -6.66
C LEU A 198 20.77 -20.84 -7.03
N LYS A 199 21.21 -21.56 -8.08
CA LYS A 199 20.63 -22.87 -8.43
C LYS A 199 20.94 -23.96 -7.41
N PHE A 200 22.10 -23.85 -6.75
CA PHE A 200 22.52 -24.80 -5.72
C PHE A 200 21.76 -24.60 -4.39
N GLU A 201 21.40 -23.37 -4.05
CA GLU A 201 20.62 -23.00 -2.85
C GLU A 201 19.18 -23.55 -2.84
#